data_AF-A0A0P7ZHS3-F1
#
_entry.id   AF-A0A0P7ZHS3-F1
#
_cell.length_a   1.000
_cell.length_b   1.000
_cell.length_c   1.000
_cell.angle_alpha   90.00
_cell.angle_beta   90.00
_cell.angle_gamma   90.00
#
_symmetry.space_group_name_H-M   'P 1'
#
loop_
_entity.id
_entity.type
_entity.pdbx_description
1 polymer ?
#
loop_
_entity_poly.entity_id
_entity_poly.type
_entity_poly.pdbx_seq_one_letter_code
_entity_poly.pdbx_strand_id
1 'polypeptide(L)'
;MEEINQDKQQGIADIHTHTRCSGFGKYSFLHFPESVTDPVKAVEAARRKKLDVLCITDHNTIQGAIIAKKHAENIDVVIGEEIS
;
A
#
# COMPACT_ATOMS: atom_id res chain seq x y z
N MET A 1 27.06 1.78 21.55
CA MET A 1 25.89 0.91 21.66
C MET A 1 24.69 1.83 21.73
N GLU A 2 23.90 1.91 20.67
CA GLU A 2 22.66 2.68 20.69
C GLU A 2 21.64 1.98 21.58
N GLU A 3 21.07 2.72 22.51
CA GLU A 3 19.96 2.27 23.35
C GLU A 3 18.76 1.98 22.46
N ILE A 4 18.44 0.70 22.31
CA ILE A 4 17.16 0.24 21.77
C ILE A 4 16.08 0.61 22.78
N ASN A 5 15.38 1.71 22.50
CA ASN A 5 14.25 2.18 23.28
C ASN A 5 13.13 1.12 23.20
N GLN A 6 12.87 0.42 24.31
CA GLN A 6 11.99 -0.75 24.41
C GLN A 6 10.48 -0.44 24.32
N ASP A 7 10.09 0.83 24.09
CA ASP A 7 8.70 1.30 24.17
C ASP A 7 7.81 1.04 22.94
N LYS A 8 8.32 0.40 21.87
CA LYS A 8 7.52 0.03 20.69
C LYS A 8 7.50 -1.49 20.49
N GLN A 9 6.79 -2.21 21.38
CA GLN A 9 6.66 -3.68 21.28
C GLN A 9 5.85 -4.16 20.07
N GLN A 10 5.11 -3.28 19.39
CA GLN A 10 4.21 -3.66 18.29
C GLN A 10 4.34 -2.69 17.11
N GLY A 11 4.67 -3.23 15.93
CA GLY A 11 4.70 -2.49 14.68
C GLY A 11 3.30 -2.18 14.16
N ILE A 12 3.14 -1.09 13.43
CA ILE A 12 1.89 -0.68 12.79
C ILE A 12 2.00 -0.96 11.30
N ALA A 13 1.07 -1.77 10.78
CA ALA A 13 1.02 -2.12 9.38
C ALA A 13 -0.38 -1.88 8.81
N ASP A 14 -0.43 -1.42 7.55
CA ASP A 14 -1.62 -1.55 6.72
C ASP A 14 -1.43 -2.76 5.82
N ILE A 15 -2.29 -3.77 6.00
CA ILE A 15 -2.11 -5.09 5.36
C ILE A 15 -2.93 -5.25 4.07
N HIS A 16 -3.77 -4.27 3.73
CA HIS A 16 -4.67 -4.37 2.58
C HIS A 16 -4.97 -2.98 2.02
N THR A 17 -4.24 -2.60 0.96
CA THR A 17 -4.39 -1.28 0.32
C THR A 17 -4.41 -1.40 -1.19
N HIS A 18 -5.41 -0.73 -1.79
CA HIS A 18 -5.57 -0.61 -3.24
C HIS A 18 -5.02 0.69 -3.79
N THR A 19 -4.45 0.62 -4.99
CA THR A 19 -4.03 1.75 -5.81
C THR A 19 -4.86 1.80 -7.09
N ARG A 20 -4.68 2.87 -7.88
CA ARG A 20 -5.26 2.99 -9.23
C ARG A 20 -4.92 1.85 -10.19
N CYS A 21 -3.98 0.98 -9.84
CA CYS A 21 -3.68 -0.22 -10.60
C CYS A 21 -4.72 -1.35 -10.42
N SER A 22 -5.64 -1.24 -9.45
CA SER A 22 -6.76 -2.18 -9.24
C SER A 22 -7.81 -2.19 -10.36
N GLY A 23 -7.70 -1.29 -11.35
CA GLY A 23 -8.57 -1.28 -12.53
C GLY A 23 -9.89 -0.56 -12.31
N PHE A 24 -10.94 -1.02 -13.01
CA PHE A 24 -12.26 -0.40 -13.05
C PHE A 24 -13.35 -1.41 -12.72
N GLY A 25 -14.23 -1.04 -11.80
CA GLY A 25 -15.46 -1.74 -11.52
C GLY A 25 -16.61 -1.25 -12.40
N LYS A 26 -17.69 -2.03 -12.37
CA LYS A 26 -18.91 -1.74 -13.10
C LYS A 26 -20.12 -1.93 -12.17
N TYR A 27 -20.96 -0.91 -12.09
CA TYR A 27 -22.26 -1.00 -11.46
C TYR A 27 -23.34 -0.48 -12.41
N SER A 28 -24.20 -1.39 -12.90
CA SER A 28 -25.18 -1.09 -13.94
C SER A 28 -24.52 -0.50 -15.20
N PHE A 29 -24.81 0.76 -15.54
CA PHE A 29 -24.22 1.50 -16.67
C PHE A 29 -23.01 2.36 -16.27
N LEU A 30 -22.63 2.41 -14.98
CA LEU A 30 -21.52 3.21 -14.48
C LEU A 30 -20.23 2.38 -14.45
N HIS A 31 -19.17 2.95 -15.03
CA HIS A 31 -17.79 2.46 -14.88
C HIS A 31 -17.03 3.43 -13.99
N PHE A 32 -16.31 2.93 -13.01
CA PHE A 32 -15.56 3.75 -12.07
C PHE A 32 -14.25 3.06 -11.68
N PRO A 33 -13.19 3.83 -11.37
CA PRO A 33 -11.94 3.25 -10.90
C PRO A 33 -12.16 2.62 -9.51
N GLU A 34 -11.66 1.41 -9.29
CA GLU A 34 -11.77 0.71 -7.99
C GLU A 34 -10.97 1.43 -6.90
N SER A 35 -9.87 2.09 -7.29
CA SER A 35 -9.14 3.02 -6.45
C SER A 35 -8.58 4.15 -7.31
N VAL A 36 -8.46 5.33 -6.71
CA VAL A 36 -7.91 6.53 -7.37
C VAL A 36 -6.52 6.89 -6.84
N THR A 37 -6.03 6.14 -5.85
CA THR A 37 -4.77 6.46 -5.15
C THR A 37 -3.59 6.07 -6.01
N ASP A 38 -2.69 7.03 -6.28
CA ASP A 38 -1.41 6.73 -6.92
C ASP A 38 -0.52 5.89 -5.98
N PRO A 39 0.17 4.83 -6.47
CA PRO A 39 1.03 4.00 -5.62
C PRO A 39 2.10 4.79 -4.84
N VAL A 40 2.67 5.84 -5.43
CA VAL A 40 3.67 6.69 -4.75
C VAL A 40 3.02 7.48 -3.62
N LYS A 41 1.82 8.02 -3.85
CA LYS A 41 1.05 8.74 -2.81
C LYS A 41 0.62 7.82 -1.67
N ALA A 42 0.37 6.54 -1.95
CA ALA A 42 0.08 5.55 -0.90
C ALA A 42 1.28 5.41 0.05
N VAL A 43 2.50 5.29 -0.50
CA VAL A 43 3.75 5.24 0.27
C VAL A 43 3.96 6.53 1.08
N GLU A 44 3.79 7.70 0.47
CA GLU A 44 3.87 8.99 1.18
C GLU A 44 2.87 9.08 2.33
N ALA A 45 1.63 8.62 2.12
CA ALA A 45 0.61 8.62 3.16
C ALA A 45 0.97 7.69 4.31
N ALA A 46 1.47 6.48 4.01
CA ALA A 46 1.94 5.53 5.01
C ALA A 46 3.09 6.10 5.85
N ARG A 47 4.05 6.78 5.21
CA ARG A 47 5.14 7.50 5.90
C ARG A 47 4.61 8.61 6.81
N ARG A 48 3.68 9.45 6.33
CA ARG A 48 3.05 10.50 7.16
C ARG A 48 2.33 9.92 8.37
N LYS A 49 1.71 8.75 8.22
CA LYS A 49 1.04 7.99 9.28
C LYS A 49 2.00 7.22 10.19
N LYS A 50 3.31 7.24 9.91
CA LYS A 50 4.34 6.49 10.64
C LYS A 50 4.07 4.99 10.70
N LEU A 51 3.56 4.44 9.59
CA LEU A 51 3.46 2.98 9.43
C LEU A 51 4.86 2.39 9.30
N ASP A 52 5.06 1.23 9.91
CA ASP A 52 6.28 0.45 9.81
C ASP A 52 6.24 -0.39 8.51
N VAL A 53 5.06 -0.87 8.10
CA VAL A 53 4.83 -1.69 6.90
C VAL A 53 3.59 -1.24 6.12
N LEU A 54 3.66 -1.25 4.79
CA LEU A 54 2.54 -1.05 3.87
C LEU A 54 2.45 -2.21 2.87
N CYS A 55 1.35 -2.96 2.89
CA CYS A 55 1.03 -3.94 1.86
C CYS A 55 0.22 -3.27 0.75
N ILE A 56 0.67 -3.41 -0.50
CA ILE A 56 -0.15 -3.05 -1.67
C ILE A 56 -0.72 -4.35 -2.24
N THR A 57 -2.03 -4.42 -2.38
CA THR A 57 -2.81 -5.63 -2.72
C THR A 57 -3.85 -5.30 -3.79
N ASP A 58 -3.40 -4.82 -4.96
CA ASP A 58 -4.30 -4.48 -6.06
C ASP A 58 -5.07 -5.71 -6.58
N HIS A 59 -6.26 -5.49 -7.16
CA HIS A 59 -7.09 -6.57 -7.69
C HIS A 59 -6.44 -7.25 -8.90
N ASN A 60 -6.13 -8.55 -8.77
CA ASN A 60 -5.59 -9.41 -9.81
C ASN A 60 -4.34 -8.83 -10.53
N THR A 61 -3.53 -8.03 -9.81
CA THR A 61 -2.27 -7.47 -10.32
C THR A 61 -1.33 -7.04 -9.18
N ILE A 62 -0.02 -7.12 -9.43
CA ILE A 62 1.02 -6.58 -8.53
C ILE A 62 1.64 -5.27 -9.03
N GLN A 63 1.10 -4.67 -10.10
CA GLN A 63 1.72 -3.53 -10.75
C GLN A 63 1.89 -2.31 -9.81
N GLY A 64 0.85 -1.97 -9.05
CA GLY A 64 0.92 -0.87 -8.10
C GLY A 64 1.94 -1.14 -6.99
N ALA A 65 2.02 -2.38 -6.51
CA ALA A 65 2.98 -2.80 -5.51
C ALA A 65 4.43 -2.66 -5.98
N ILE A 66 4.75 -3.02 -7.23
CA ILE A 66 6.08 -2.84 -7.82
C ILE A 66 6.44 -1.34 -7.89
N ILE A 67 5.50 -0.48 -8.29
CA ILE A 67 5.71 0.97 -8.36
C ILE A 67 5.95 1.54 -6.95
N ALA A 68 5.14 1.13 -5.97
CA ALA A 68 5.28 1.54 -4.58
C ALA A 68 6.63 1.10 -3.99
N LYS A 69 7.06 -0.15 -4.22
CA LYS A 69 8.34 -0.66 -3.71
C LYS A 69 9.54 0.14 -4.21
N LYS A 70 9.51 0.64 -5.45
CA LYS A 70 10.56 1.51 -6.00
C LYS A 70 10.68 2.86 -5.27
N HIS A 71 9.64 3.30 -4.54
CA HIS A 71 9.59 4.57 -3.82
C HIS A 71 9.55 4.37 -2.29
N ALA A 72 9.83 3.16 -1.80
CA ALA A 72 9.72 2.74 -0.41
C ALA A 72 10.89 3.23 0.47
N GLU A 73 11.25 4.51 0.37
CA GLU A 73 12.28 5.08 1.24
C GLU A 73 11.75 5.18 2.69
N ASN A 74 12.43 4.54 3.64
CA ASN A 74 12.13 4.60 5.08
C ASN A 74 10.75 4.05 5.48
N ILE A 75 10.22 3.09 4.72
CA ILE A 75 9.06 2.25 5.07
C ILE A 75 9.19 0.92 4.34
N ASP A 76 8.79 -0.20 4.96
CA ASP A 76 8.77 -1.46 4.23
C ASP A 76 7.47 -1.60 3.43
N VAL A 77 7.61 -1.81 2.11
CA VAL A 77 6.48 -2.11 1.23
C VAL A 77 6.46 -3.60 0.92
N VAL A 78 5.35 -4.28 1.21
CA VAL A 78 5.13 -5.68 0.84
C VAL A 78 4.41 -5.73 -0.50
N ILE A 79 4.94 -6.55 -1.41
CA ILE A 79 4.32 -6.80 -2.71
C ILE A 79 3.28 -7.90 -2.53
N GLY A 80 2.00 -7.56 -2.71
CA GLY A 80 0.88 -8.48 -2.64
C GLY A 80 -0.12 -8.24 -3.76
N GLU A 81 -1.14 -9.09 -3.80
CA GLU A 81 -2.22 -9.10 -4.79
C GLU A 81 -3.49 -9.57 -4.09
N GLU A 82 -4.62 -8.92 -4.36
CA GLU A 82 -5.93 -9.46 -3.97
C GLU A 82 -6.51 -10.28 -5.13
N ILE A 83 -6.68 -11.58 -4.92
CA ILE A 83 -7.23 -12.51 -5.90
C ILE A 83 -8.76 -12.51 -5.80
N SER A 84 -9.45 -12.45 -6.94
CA SER A 84 -10.92 -12.43 -7.04
C SER A 84 -11.44 -13.30 -8.17
#